data_AF-A0A165UV43-F1
#
_entry.id   AF-A0A165UV43-F1
#
_cell.length_a   1.000
_cell.length_b   1.000
_cell.length_c   1.000
_cell.angle_alpha   90.00
_cell.angle_beta   90.00
_cell.angle_gamma   90.00
#
_symmetry.space_group_name_H-M   'P 1'
#
loop_
_entity.id
_entity.type
_entity.pdbx_description
1 polymer ?
#
loop_
_entity_poly.entity_id
_entity_poly.type
_entity_poly.pdbx_seq_one_letter_code
_entity_poly.pdbx_strand_id
1 'polypeptide(L)'
;MSTELNHLIAWDVKAFIEHPLVSQPKELTDRIWNNIKDTLVEFIKEKEVERLEEARLEVMFSRDALAAKLYKDWLATQALTEPFPSVADICLMKEFNDVIVRPADQPVKKKDFNPAIATLPQFVEEWRAKAKLELCKVLPALPEDHPNRDNAWKDPQRLDLATTIFGCGCFNTVSYPRVLFHRCLTSFGMSDCKVTDDLTARFERLNCVPWGYRDKQRCAVPASRFTRTLVQACGLDPETTTKIDMDELDPKFMCLECAPTAGGWRRVMAWNNVVCRCLFHLNMLLMLTWCPLLGESSLEHAQKHCHGAVRWL
;
A
#
# COMPACT_ATOMS: atom_id res chain seq x y z
N MET A 1 37.01 6.49 -29.16
CA MET A 1 36.52 7.87 -29.27
C MET A 1 35.42 8.03 -30.31
N SER A 2 35.64 7.72 -31.60
CA SER A 2 34.59 7.88 -32.62
C SER A 2 33.32 7.06 -32.32
N THR A 3 33.45 5.83 -31.79
CA THR A 3 32.31 4.98 -31.41
C THR A 3 31.50 5.57 -30.24
N GLU A 4 32.16 5.95 -29.14
CA GLU A 4 31.47 6.54 -27.98
C GLU A 4 30.84 7.90 -28.28
N LEU A 5 31.47 8.71 -29.14
CA LEU A 5 30.86 9.96 -29.60
C LEU A 5 29.58 9.69 -30.41
N ASN A 6 29.57 8.68 -31.27
CA ASN A 6 28.36 8.28 -31.99
C ASN A 6 27.27 7.76 -31.04
N HIS A 7 27.63 7.00 -30.01
CA HIS A 7 26.69 6.56 -28.97
C HIS A 7 26.12 7.74 -28.18
N LEU A 8 26.95 8.71 -27.81
CA LEU A 8 26.52 9.94 -27.15
C LEU A 8 25.57 10.75 -28.03
N ILE A 9 25.89 10.95 -29.31
CA ILE A 9 25.02 11.66 -30.24
C ILE A 9 23.68 10.93 -30.42
N ALA A 10 23.67 9.60 -30.42
CA ALA A 10 22.42 8.85 -30.51
C ALA A 10 21.56 8.92 -29.23
N TRP A 11 22.19 9.05 -28.06
CA TRP A 11 21.52 8.98 -26.75
C TRP A 11 21.18 10.37 -26.18
N ASP A 12 22.11 11.33 -26.21
CA ASP A 12 21.97 12.67 -25.64
C ASP A 12 22.73 13.72 -26.48
N VAL A 13 22.31 13.87 -27.75
CA VAL A 13 22.87 14.88 -28.67
C VAL A 13 22.78 16.30 -28.10
N LYS A 14 21.74 16.57 -27.32
CA LYS A 14 21.48 17.90 -26.77
C LYS A 14 22.56 18.30 -25.78
N ALA A 15 22.89 17.44 -24.81
CA ALA A 15 23.97 17.74 -23.87
C ALA A 15 25.32 17.94 -24.57
N PHE A 16 25.58 17.21 -25.66
CA PHE A 16 26.80 17.40 -26.44
C PHE A 16 26.83 18.75 -27.18
N ILE A 17 25.75 19.11 -27.89
CA ILE A 17 25.68 20.39 -28.64
C ILE A 17 25.71 21.59 -27.69
N GLU A 18 25.04 21.51 -26.55
CA GLU A 18 24.96 22.59 -25.55
C GLU A 18 26.22 22.70 -24.68
N HIS A 19 27.16 21.74 -24.77
CA HIS A 19 28.39 21.76 -23.98
C HIS A 19 29.19 23.06 -24.26
N PRO A 20 29.65 23.81 -23.24
CA PRO A 20 30.29 25.13 -23.43
C PRO A 20 31.53 25.15 -24.33
N LEU A 21 32.25 24.02 -24.40
CA LEU A 21 33.41 23.86 -25.28
C LEU A 21 33.05 23.47 -26.72
N VAL A 22 31.82 22.99 -26.96
CA VAL A 22 31.29 22.62 -28.28
C VAL A 22 30.48 23.78 -28.88
N SER A 23 29.63 24.42 -28.07
CA SER A 23 28.80 25.57 -28.45
C SER A 23 29.60 26.88 -28.50
N GLN A 24 30.70 26.93 -29.26
CA GLN A 24 31.49 28.14 -29.47
C GLN A 24 31.29 28.73 -30.86
N PRO A 25 31.08 30.05 -30.99
CA PRO A 25 30.93 30.71 -32.29
C PRO A 25 32.26 30.86 -33.05
N LYS A 26 33.38 30.47 -32.44
CA LYS A 26 34.74 30.59 -33.01
C LYS A 26 35.08 29.33 -33.79
N GLU A 27 35.77 29.50 -34.93
CA GLU A 27 36.28 28.37 -35.70
C GLU A 27 37.26 27.51 -34.88
N LEU A 28 37.13 26.19 -35.01
CA LEU A 28 37.97 25.24 -34.32
C LEU A 28 39.34 25.16 -35.00
N THR A 29 40.37 25.71 -34.35
CA THR A 29 41.77 25.58 -34.77
C THR A 29 42.47 24.45 -34.02
N ASP A 30 43.57 23.89 -34.54
CA ASP A 30 44.34 22.84 -33.87
C ASP A 30 44.80 23.23 -32.45
N ARG A 31 45.10 24.51 -32.25
CA ARG A 31 45.45 25.04 -30.93
C ARG A 31 44.25 25.00 -29.98
N ILE A 32 43.07 25.41 -30.44
CA ILE A 32 41.84 25.36 -29.63
C ILE A 32 41.46 23.91 -29.35
N TRP A 33 41.52 23.04 -30.36
CA TRP A 33 41.25 21.61 -30.23
C TRP A 33 42.15 20.97 -29.17
N ASN A 34 43.46 21.19 -29.22
CA ASN A 34 44.39 20.64 -28.23
C ASN A 34 44.14 21.13 -26.81
N ASN A 35 43.52 22.29 -26.63
CA ASN A 35 43.17 22.82 -25.31
C ASN A 35 41.85 22.24 -24.74
N ILE A 36 40.91 21.83 -25.61
CA ILE A 36 39.58 21.37 -25.18
C ILE A 36 39.39 19.85 -25.25
N LYS A 37 40.24 19.14 -26.02
CA LYS A 37 40.07 17.72 -26.32
C LYS A 37 40.00 16.85 -25.06
N ASP A 38 40.82 17.12 -24.05
CA ASP A 38 40.92 16.26 -22.87
C ASP A 38 39.65 16.40 -22.02
N THR A 39 39.14 17.63 -21.85
CA THR A 39 37.86 17.88 -21.18
C THR A 39 36.68 17.26 -21.93
N LEU A 40 36.67 17.31 -23.26
CA LEU A 40 35.62 16.64 -24.04
C LEU A 40 35.71 15.12 -23.94
N VAL A 41 36.91 14.55 -23.85
CA VAL A 41 37.09 13.11 -23.62
C VAL A 41 36.57 12.71 -22.25
N GLU A 42 36.82 13.49 -21.21
CA GLU A 42 36.26 13.26 -19.86
C GLU A 42 34.74 13.32 -19.89
N PHE A 43 34.14 14.36 -20.48
CA PHE A 43 32.70 14.48 -20.65
C PHE A 43 32.07 13.27 -21.36
N ILE A 44 32.68 12.81 -22.46
CA ILE A 44 32.18 11.63 -23.20
C ILE A 44 32.23 10.37 -22.32
N LYS A 45 33.28 10.20 -21.51
CA LYS A 45 33.39 9.06 -20.57
C LYS A 45 32.35 9.12 -19.46
N GLU A 46 32.08 10.30 -18.91
CA GLU A 46 31.02 10.49 -17.91
C GLU A 46 29.66 10.11 -18.51
N LYS A 47 29.37 10.57 -19.73
CA LYS A 47 28.15 10.21 -20.43
C LYS A 47 28.06 8.73 -20.81
N GLU A 48 29.19 8.08 -21.09
CA GLU A 48 29.24 6.63 -21.28
C GLU A 48 28.79 5.89 -20.01
N VAL A 49 29.25 6.31 -18.83
CA VAL A 49 28.84 5.75 -17.54
C VAL A 49 27.33 5.96 -17.30
N GLU A 50 26.83 7.18 -17.48
CA GLU A 50 25.39 7.49 -17.35
C GLU A 50 24.53 6.61 -18.26
N ARG A 51 24.91 6.50 -19.54
CA ARG A 51 24.20 5.70 -20.54
C ARG A 51 24.22 4.21 -20.19
N LEU A 52 25.35 3.68 -19.76
CA LEU A 52 25.47 2.26 -19.37
C LEU A 52 24.63 1.96 -18.12
N GLU A 53 24.55 2.91 -17.19
CA GLU A 53 23.71 2.78 -16.00
C GLU A 53 22.22 2.84 -16.35
N GLU A 54 21.79 3.77 -17.20
CA GLU A 54 20.41 3.82 -17.69
C GLU A 54 20.03 2.53 -18.44
N ALA A 55 20.92 2.04 -19.31
CA ALA A 55 20.71 0.78 -20.01
C ALA A 55 20.59 -0.42 -19.05
N ARG A 56 21.39 -0.44 -17.97
CA ARG A 56 21.29 -1.46 -16.92
C ARG A 56 19.94 -1.39 -16.20
N LEU A 57 19.50 -0.19 -15.83
CA LEU A 57 18.20 0.03 -15.16
C LEU A 57 17.03 -0.36 -16.07
N GLU A 58 17.05 0.00 -17.35
CA GLU A 58 15.99 -0.37 -18.29
C GLU A 58 15.90 -1.90 -18.50
N VAL A 59 17.04 -2.59 -18.54
CA VAL A 59 17.04 -4.07 -18.56
C VAL A 59 16.39 -4.62 -17.29
N MET A 60 16.76 -4.11 -16.11
CA MET A 60 16.16 -4.51 -14.84
C MET A 60 14.65 -4.25 -14.80
N PHE A 61 14.21 -3.07 -15.21
CA PHE A 61 12.79 -2.69 -15.29
C PHE A 61 11.99 -3.54 -16.26
N SER A 62 12.57 -3.91 -17.40
CA SER A 62 11.92 -4.81 -18.35
C SER A 62 11.68 -6.21 -17.74
N ARG A 63 12.61 -6.68 -16.90
CA ARG A 63 12.50 -7.96 -16.19
C ARG A 63 11.50 -7.89 -15.04
N ASP A 64 11.45 -6.78 -14.30
CA ASP A 64 10.39 -6.50 -13.32
C ASP A 64 9.01 -6.51 -13.97
N ALA A 65 8.85 -5.85 -15.12
CA ALA A 65 7.59 -5.84 -15.87
C ALA A 65 7.20 -7.25 -16.35
N LEU A 66 8.18 -8.07 -16.72
CA LEU A 66 7.94 -9.47 -17.10
C LEU A 66 7.48 -10.31 -15.90
N ALA A 67 8.16 -10.18 -14.75
CA ALA A 67 7.78 -10.82 -13.49
C ALA A 67 6.36 -10.40 -13.07
N ALA A 68 6.08 -9.10 -13.11
CA ALA A 68 4.76 -8.54 -12.80
C ALA A 68 3.66 -9.11 -13.69
N LYS A 69 3.94 -9.30 -14.99
CA LYS A 69 2.99 -9.91 -15.92
C LYS A 69 2.73 -11.37 -15.56
N LEU A 70 3.77 -12.16 -15.34
CA LEU A 70 3.63 -13.58 -15.00
C LEU A 70 2.88 -13.78 -13.68
N TYR A 71 3.13 -12.91 -12.70
CA TYR A 71 2.39 -12.92 -11.44
C TYR A 71 0.91 -12.57 -11.63
N LYS A 72 0.59 -11.57 -12.44
CA LYS A 72 -0.81 -11.22 -12.78
C LYS A 72 -1.52 -12.35 -13.52
N ASP A 73 -0.83 -13.02 -14.44
CA ASP A 73 -1.36 -14.19 -15.15
C ASP A 73 -1.65 -15.33 -14.16
N TRP A 74 -0.76 -15.57 -13.19
CA TRP A 74 -1.00 -16.53 -12.10
C TRP A 74 -2.17 -16.11 -11.21
N LEU A 75 -2.25 -14.85 -10.76
CA LEU A 75 -3.34 -14.33 -9.95
C LEU A 75 -4.72 -14.49 -10.61
N ALA A 76 -4.80 -14.36 -11.94
CA ALA A 76 -6.04 -14.55 -12.68
C ALA A 76 -6.61 -15.99 -12.58
N THR A 77 -5.78 -16.95 -12.17
CA THR A 77 -6.20 -18.35 -11.92
C THR A 77 -6.62 -18.60 -10.47
N GLN A 78 -6.48 -17.62 -9.58
CA GLN A 78 -6.73 -17.75 -8.16
C GLN A 78 -8.12 -17.22 -7.78
N ALA A 79 -8.68 -17.71 -6.67
CA ALA A 79 -9.85 -17.11 -6.06
C ALA A 79 -9.48 -15.77 -5.41
N LEU A 80 -10.02 -14.67 -5.91
CA LEU A 80 -9.74 -13.30 -5.40
C LEU A 80 -10.45 -12.97 -4.08
N THR A 81 -10.88 -13.99 -3.33
CA THR A 81 -11.49 -13.85 -1.99
C THR A 81 -10.44 -13.65 -0.90
N GLU A 82 -9.20 -14.03 -1.18
CA GLU A 82 -8.09 -13.99 -0.24
C GLU A 82 -7.11 -12.83 -0.54
N PRO A 83 -6.37 -12.34 0.47
CA PRO A 83 -5.34 -11.32 0.27
C PRO A 83 -4.11 -11.90 -0.46
N PHE A 84 -3.53 -11.11 -1.37
CA PHE A 84 -2.32 -11.47 -2.11
C PHE A 84 -1.23 -10.38 -1.97
N PRO A 85 0.05 -10.77 -2.04
CA PRO A 85 1.17 -9.82 -2.03
C PRO A 85 1.14 -8.86 -3.22
N SER A 86 1.76 -7.69 -3.06
CA SER A 86 1.92 -6.75 -4.16
C SER A 86 2.90 -7.27 -5.22
N VAL A 87 2.93 -6.62 -6.39
CA VAL A 87 3.95 -6.93 -7.40
C VAL A 87 5.36 -6.68 -6.87
N ALA A 88 5.56 -5.62 -6.08
CA ALA A 88 6.85 -5.32 -5.48
C ALA A 88 7.30 -6.40 -4.47
N ASP A 89 6.37 -6.96 -3.67
CA ASP A 89 6.68 -8.10 -2.78
C ASP A 89 7.21 -9.30 -3.59
N ILE A 90 6.56 -9.62 -4.72
CA ILE A 90 6.96 -10.73 -5.60
C ILE A 90 8.30 -10.44 -6.28
N CYS A 91 8.51 -9.24 -6.81
CA CYS A 91 9.75 -8.85 -7.46
C CYS A 91 10.98 -8.89 -6.53
N LEU A 92 10.76 -8.76 -5.21
CA LEU A 92 11.80 -8.89 -4.18
C LEU A 92 11.89 -10.28 -3.56
N MET A 93 10.94 -11.19 -3.82
CA MET A 93 11.09 -12.59 -3.46
C MET A 93 12.36 -13.12 -4.11
N LYS A 94 13.17 -13.86 -3.35
CA LYS A 94 14.49 -14.32 -3.75
C LYS A 94 14.48 -14.96 -5.14
N GLU A 95 13.54 -15.85 -5.40
CA GLU A 95 13.45 -16.63 -6.63
C GLU A 95 13.16 -15.76 -7.87
N PHE A 96 12.40 -14.66 -7.72
CA PHE A 96 12.20 -13.68 -8.80
C PHE A 96 13.39 -12.73 -8.89
N ASN A 97 13.85 -12.22 -7.75
CA ASN A 97 14.91 -11.22 -7.68
C ASN A 97 16.21 -11.77 -8.28
N ASP A 98 16.57 -13.03 -8.00
CA ASP A 98 17.74 -13.72 -8.58
C ASP A 98 17.69 -13.80 -10.12
N VAL A 99 16.51 -13.76 -10.72
CA VAL A 99 16.33 -13.71 -12.19
C VAL A 99 16.41 -12.27 -12.69
N ILE A 100 15.81 -11.32 -11.96
CA ILE A 100 15.74 -9.91 -12.34
C ILE A 100 17.13 -9.25 -12.32
N VAL A 101 17.91 -9.50 -11.28
CA VAL A 101 19.23 -8.85 -11.06
C VAL A 101 20.40 -9.51 -11.80
N ARG A 102 20.13 -10.47 -12.69
CA ARG A 102 21.18 -11.08 -13.52
C ARG A 102 21.94 -10.01 -14.31
N PRO A 103 23.20 -10.26 -14.71
CA PRO A 103 23.92 -9.35 -15.60
C PRO A 103 23.12 -8.96 -16.87
N ALA A 104 23.28 -7.72 -17.33
CA ALA A 104 22.46 -7.16 -18.42
C ALA A 104 22.67 -7.86 -19.77
N ASP A 105 23.86 -8.43 -19.98
CA ASP A 105 24.25 -9.23 -21.15
C ASP A 105 23.58 -10.62 -21.19
N GLN A 106 23.02 -11.08 -20.07
CA GLN A 106 22.30 -12.35 -20.01
C GLN A 106 20.83 -12.17 -20.40
N PRO A 107 20.37 -12.78 -21.51
CA PRO A 107 18.98 -12.67 -21.92
C PRO A 107 18.08 -13.45 -20.95
N VAL A 108 17.06 -12.77 -20.42
CA VAL A 108 16.03 -13.37 -19.56
C VAL A 108 14.75 -13.56 -20.35
N LYS A 109 14.16 -14.76 -20.26
CA LYS A 109 12.91 -15.16 -20.90
C LYS A 109 11.91 -15.60 -19.83
N LYS A 110 10.63 -15.67 -20.22
CA LYS A 110 9.54 -16.13 -19.33
C LYS A 110 9.84 -17.44 -18.61
N LYS A 111 10.40 -18.42 -19.32
CA LYS A 111 10.73 -19.75 -18.78
C LYS A 111 11.70 -19.71 -17.61
N ASP A 112 12.52 -18.67 -17.51
CA ASP A 112 13.51 -18.54 -16.44
C ASP A 112 12.85 -18.21 -15.10
N PHE A 113 11.61 -17.74 -15.11
CA PHE A 113 10.77 -17.52 -13.93
C PHE A 113 9.92 -18.73 -13.56
N ASN A 114 9.89 -19.82 -14.35
CA ASN A 114 9.06 -21.00 -14.05
C ASN A 114 9.31 -21.58 -12.64
N PRO A 115 10.57 -21.69 -12.17
CA PRO A 115 10.81 -22.15 -10.79
C PRO A 115 10.21 -21.21 -9.75
N ALA A 116 10.32 -19.89 -9.97
CA ALA A 116 9.76 -18.87 -9.06
C ALA A 116 8.22 -18.85 -9.07
N ILE A 117 7.60 -19.13 -10.21
CA ILE A 117 6.14 -19.27 -10.31
C ILE A 117 5.66 -20.50 -9.54
N ALA A 118 6.41 -21.62 -9.59
CA ALA A 118 6.06 -22.84 -8.88
C ALA A 118 6.09 -22.66 -7.35
N THR A 119 6.89 -21.72 -6.82
CA THR A 119 6.95 -21.42 -5.37
C THR A 119 5.92 -20.39 -4.90
N LEU A 120 5.18 -19.73 -5.82
CA LEU A 120 4.20 -18.70 -5.46
C LEU A 120 3.17 -19.15 -4.41
N PRO A 121 2.55 -20.35 -4.48
CA PRO A 121 1.58 -20.75 -3.46
C PRO A 121 2.18 -20.77 -2.05
N GLN A 122 3.39 -21.32 -1.90
CA GLN A 122 4.08 -21.36 -0.62
C GLN A 122 4.44 -19.95 -0.14
N PHE A 123 4.99 -19.12 -1.03
CA PHE A 123 5.36 -17.75 -0.69
C PHE A 123 4.17 -16.91 -0.23
N VAL A 124 3.01 -17.07 -0.87
CA VAL A 124 1.80 -16.34 -0.49
C VAL A 124 1.36 -16.70 0.93
N GLU A 125 1.43 -17.98 1.31
CA GLU A 125 1.12 -18.41 2.69
C GLU A 125 2.12 -17.87 3.71
N GLU A 126 3.41 -17.92 3.41
CA GLU A 126 4.45 -17.34 4.26
C GLU A 126 4.28 -15.82 4.42
N TRP A 127 3.96 -15.13 3.32
CA TRP A 127 3.67 -13.70 3.33
C TRP A 127 2.44 -13.38 4.18
N ARG A 128 1.34 -14.15 4.06
CA ARG A 128 0.13 -13.99 4.89
C ARG A 128 0.44 -14.19 6.36
N ALA A 129 1.19 -15.24 6.70
CA ALA A 129 1.58 -15.54 8.08
C ALA A 129 2.43 -14.41 8.68
N LYS A 130 3.42 -13.92 7.92
CA LYS A 130 4.24 -12.77 8.31
C LYS A 130 3.40 -11.51 8.48
N ALA A 131 2.52 -11.20 7.53
CA ALA A 131 1.70 -10.00 7.59
C ALA A 131 0.73 -10.02 8.78
N LYS A 132 0.12 -11.17 9.10
CA LYS A 132 -0.68 -11.35 10.32
C LYS A 132 0.15 -11.04 11.58
N LEU A 133 1.37 -11.59 11.66
CA LEU A 133 2.25 -11.37 12.80
C LEU A 133 2.61 -9.89 12.98
N GLU A 134 2.95 -9.20 11.89
CA GLU A 134 3.25 -7.76 11.92
C GLU A 134 2.04 -6.93 12.34
N LEU A 135 0.83 -7.30 11.89
CA LEU A 135 -0.40 -6.63 12.34
C LEU A 135 -0.65 -6.85 13.83
N CYS A 136 -0.43 -8.08 14.35
CA CYS A 136 -0.61 -8.37 15.77
C CYS A 136 0.36 -7.60 16.66
N LYS A 137 1.59 -7.31 16.18
CA LYS A 137 2.58 -6.49 16.92
C LYS A 137 2.15 -5.04 17.10
N VAL A 138 1.34 -4.49 16.19
CA VAL A 138 0.86 -3.10 16.27
C VAL A 138 -0.47 -2.96 17.01
N LEU A 139 -1.05 -4.07 17.48
CA LEU A 139 -2.23 -4.04 18.34
C LEU A 139 -1.86 -3.56 19.75
N PRO A 140 -2.80 -2.92 20.48
CA PRO A 140 -2.60 -2.58 21.88
C PRO A 140 -2.22 -3.80 22.71
N ALA A 141 -1.40 -3.60 23.74
CA ALA A 141 -1.11 -4.65 24.71
C ALA A 141 -2.40 -5.09 25.43
N LEU A 142 -2.46 -6.37 25.80
CA LEU A 142 -3.52 -6.86 26.68
C LEU A 142 -3.33 -6.30 28.10
N PRO A 143 -4.41 -6.27 28.92
CA PRO A 143 -4.34 -5.91 30.33
C PRO A 143 -3.23 -6.67 31.09
N GLU A 144 -2.68 -6.06 32.15
CA GLU A 144 -1.55 -6.61 32.91
C GLU A 144 -1.85 -7.98 33.52
N ASP A 145 -3.11 -8.22 33.89
CA ASP A 145 -3.62 -9.46 34.46
C ASP A 145 -3.92 -10.55 33.42
N HIS A 146 -3.78 -10.25 32.13
CA HIS A 146 -4.09 -11.23 31.08
C HIS A 146 -3.02 -12.33 31.02
N PRO A 147 -3.39 -13.63 31.15
CA PRO A 147 -2.45 -14.74 31.30
C PRO A 147 -1.51 -14.91 30.10
N ASN A 148 -1.91 -14.45 28.91
CA ASN A 148 -1.12 -14.55 27.69
C ASN A 148 -0.62 -13.19 27.15
N ARG A 149 -0.52 -12.16 28.00
CA ARG A 149 -0.14 -10.79 27.59
C ARG A 149 1.14 -10.75 26.76
N ASP A 150 2.20 -11.41 27.22
CA ASP A 150 3.52 -11.31 26.59
C ASP A 150 3.61 -12.02 25.23
N ASN A 151 2.68 -12.92 24.93
CA ASN A 151 2.57 -13.58 23.61
C ASN A 151 1.34 -13.10 22.82
N ALA A 152 0.66 -12.03 23.24
CA ALA A 152 -0.54 -11.54 22.55
C ALA A 152 -0.27 -11.14 21.09
N TRP A 153 0.98 -10.79 20.75
CA TRP A 153 1.40 -10.49 19.38
C TRP A 153 1.50 -11.73 18.48
N LYS A 154 1.47 -12.95 19.04
CA LYS A 154 1.46 -14.21 18.29
C LYS A 154 0.05 -14.75 18.02
N ASP A 155 -0.98 -14.11 18.56
CA ASP A 155 -2.35 -14.56 18.42
C ASP A 155 -3.04 -13.87 17.23
N PRO A 156 -3.22 -14.57 16.09
CA PRO A 156 -3.87 -14.00 14.92
C PRO A 156 -5.38 -13.82 15.10
N GLN A 157 -6.04 -14.50 16.05
CA GLN A 157 -7.49 -14.38 16.25
C GLN A 157 -7.89 -12.96 16.69
N ARG A 158 -6.95 -12.25 17.32
CA ARG A 158 -7.13 -10.83 17.68
C ARG A 158 -7.38 -9.94 16.46
N LEU A 159 -6.94 -10.34 15.27
CA LEU A 159 -7.23 -9.62 14.03
C LEU A 159 -8.68 -9.74 13.58
N ASP A 160 -9.35 -10.83 13.96
CA ASP A 160 -10.72 -11.13 13.56
C ASP A 160 -11.76 -10.40 14.43
N LEU A 161 -11.35 -9.85 15.59
CA LEU A 161 -12.21 -9.06 16.47
C LEU A 161 -12.80 -7.84 15.75
N ALA A 162 -14.08 -7.56 15.98
CA ALA A 162 -14.76 -6.38 15.44
C ALA A 162 -14.08 -5.08 15.88
N THR A 163 -13.48 -5.09 17.07
CA THR A 163 -12.77 -3.94 17.65
C THR A 163 -11.39 -3.70 17.06
N THR A 164 -10.85 -4.64 16.27
CA THR A 164 -9.53 -4.51 15.66
C THR A 164 -9.61 -3.71 14.36
N ILE A 165 -9.36 -2.41 14.51
CA ILE A 165 -9.43 -1.44 13.40
C ILE A 165 -8.06 -0.82 13.15
N PHE A 166 -7.62 -0.83 11.90
CA PHE A 166 -6.40 -0.19 11.46
C PHE A 166 -6.69 1.16 10.81
N GLY A 167 -5.82 2.12 11.09
CA GLY A 167 -5.84 3.43 10.48
C GLY A 167 -5.00 3.44 9.21
N CYS A 168 -5.47 4.16 8.20
CA CYS A 168 -4.70 4.41 6.99
C CYS A 168 -4.58 5.92 6.73
N GLY A 169 -3.46 6.35 6.15
CA GLY A 169 -3.21 7.76 5.80
C GLY A 169 -4.18 8.36 4.77
N CYS A 170 -5.10 7.57 4.20
CA CYS A 170 -6.20 8.04 3.37
C CYS A 170 -7.47 8.41 4.17
N PHE A 171 -7.36 8.51 5.50
CA PHE A 171 -8.47 8.82 6.41
C PHE A 171 -9.59 7.76 6.46
N ASN A 172 -9.34 6.57 5.89
CA ASN A 172 -10.24 5.42 6.04
C ASN A 172 -9.77 4.52 7.18
N THR A 173 -10.75 3.88 7.83
CA THR A 173 -10.50 2.74 8.72
C THR A 173 -10.65 1.45 7.96
N VAL A 174 -9.75 0.51 8.20
CA VAL A 174 -9.75 -0.80 7.55
C VAL A 174 -9.59 -1.89 8.60
N SER A 175 -10.37 -2.95 8.48
CA SER A 175 -10.24 -4.16 9.29
C SER A 175 -9.46 -5.23 8.55
N TYR A 176 -9.09 -6.29 9.26
CA TYR A 176 -8.59 -7.51 8.64
C TYR A 176 -9.73 -8.23 7.86
N PRO A 177 -9.44 -8.90 6.72
CA PRO A 177 -8.18 -8.96 5.98
C PRO A 177 -7.94 -7.78 5.05
N ARG A 178 -8.88 -6.82 4.94
CA ARG A 178 -8.81 -5.69 3.98
C ARG A 178 -7.56 -4.83 4.12
N VAL A 179 -7.01 -4.71 5.33
CA VAL A 179 -5.73 -4.03 5.57
C VAL A 179 -4.56 -4.65 4.78
N LEU A 180 -4.62 -5.92 4.38
CA LEU A 180 -3.54 -6.57 3.64
C LEU A 180 -3.44 -6.12 2.18
N PHE A 181 -4.56 -5.75 1.56
CA PHE A 181 -4.62 -5.34 0.15
C PHE A 181 -5.09 -3.88 -0.02
N HIS A 182 -5.09 -3.10 1.06
CA HIS A 182 -5.46 -1.69 0.98
C HIS A 182 -4.38 -0.90 0.23
N ARG A 183 -4.75 -0.28 -0.90
CA ARG A 183 -3.84 0.37 -1.86
C ARG A 183 -2.80 1.30 -1.23
N CYS A 184 -3.15 2.04 -0.19
CA CYS A 184 -2.23 2.99 0.46
C CYS A 184 -1.05 2.34 1.20
N LEU A 185 -1.10 1.03 1.47
CA LEU A 185 -0.01 0.29 2.10
C LEU A 185 1.01 -0.24 1.09
N THR A 186 0.65 -0.29 -0.19
CA THR A 186 1.48 -0.83 -1.27
C THR A 186 1.67 0.15 -2.44
N SER A 187 1.06 1.33 -2.43
CA SER A 187 1.27 2.33 -3.48
C SER A 187 2.58 3.07 -3.29
N PHE A 188 3.28 3.29 -4.40
CA PHE A 188 4.38 4.24 -4.47
C PHE A 188 3.85 5.67 -4.39
N GLY A 189 4.58 6.58 -3.74
CA GLY A 189 4.15 7.96 -3.57
C GLY A 189 5.33 8.91 -3.44
N MET A 190 5.05 10.22 -3.51
CA MET A 190 6.06 11.29 -3.56
C MET A 190 6.99 11.36 -2.35
N SER A 191 6.70 10.66 -1.25
CA SER A 191 7.62 10.55 -0.12
C SER A 191 8.73 9.52 -0.36
N ASP A 192 8.53 8.56 -1.28
CA ASP A 192 9.47 7.47 -1.55
C ASP A 192 10.51 7.86 -2.60
N CYS A 193 10.23 8.85 -3.45
CA CYS A 193 11.15 9.33 -4.51
C CYS A 193 12.42 10.02 -3.98
N LYS A 194 12.67 9.99 -2.67
CA LYS A 194 13.82 10.63 -2.03
C LYS A 194 15.06 9.75 -1.99
N VAL A 195 14.95 8.48 -2.36
CA VAL A 195 16.03 7.49 -2.31
C VAL A 195 16.42 7.15 -3.75
N THR A 196 17.70 7.31 -4.08
CA THR A 196 18.25 7.11 -5.43
C THR A 196 18.99 5.77 -5.53
N ASP A 197 18.39 4.70 -5.00
CA ASP A 197 18.93 3.34 -5.13
C ASP A 197 18.09 2.51 -6.12
N ASP A 198 18.66 1.38 -6.56
CA ASP A 198 18.00 0.45 -7.48
C ASP A 198 16.60 0.03 -6.98
N LEU A 199 16.44 -0.19 -5.67
CA LEU A 199 15.18 -0.63 -5.10
C LEU A 199 14.09 0.42 -5.29
N THR A 200 14.41 1.68 -5.00
CA THR A 200 13.47 2.79 -5.12
C THR A 200 13.11 3.06 -6.57
N ALA A 201 14.09 2.98 -7.48
CA ALA A 201 13.85 3.11 -8.91
C ALA A 201 12.92 2.00 -9.43
N ARG A 202 13.08 0.76 -8.94
CA ARG A 202 12.17 -0.35 -9.25
C ARG A 202 10.77 -0.10 -8.72
N PHE A 203 10.61 0.36 -7.48
CA PHE A 203 9.29 0.66 -6.91
C PHE A 203 8.56 1.77 -7.65
N GLU A 204 9.29 2.81 -8.07
CA GLU A 204 8.77 3.88 -8.91
C GLU A 204 8.25 3.32 -10.23
N ARG A 205 9.07 2.52 -10.93
CA ARG A 205 8.68 1.90 -12.20
C ARG A 205 7.50 0.94 -12.07
N LEU A 206 7.44 0.17 -10.97
CA LEU A 206 6.33 -0.72 -10.66
C LEU A 206 5.09 0.02 -10.14
N ASN A 207 5.22 1.30 -9.77
CA ASN A 207 4.21 2.11 -9.11
C ASN A 207 3.63 1.45 -7.83
N CYS A 208 4.45 0.65 -7.15
CA CYS A 208 4.10 0.00 -5.89
C CYS A 208 5.33 -0.31 -5.04
N VAL A 209 5.10 -0.47 -3.74
CA VAL A 209 6.10 -0.83 -2.73
C VAL A 209 5.68 -2.13 -2.02
N PRO A 210 6.62 -2.90 -1.48
CA PRO A 210 6.31 -4.10 -0.69
C PRO A 210 5.40 -3.78 0.49
N TRP A 211 4.55 -4.73 0.89
CA TRP A 211 3.71 -4.56 2.06
C TRP A 211 4.58 -4.43 3.31
N GLY A 212 4.36 -3.38 4.11
CA GLY A 212 5.21 -3.09 5.28
C GLY A 212 6.37 -2.14 5.03
N TYR A 213 6.61 -1.71 3.77
CA TYR A 213 7.74 -0.84 3.43
C TYR A 213 7.83 0.47 4.24
N ARG A 214 6.69 0.98 4.74
CA ARG A 214 6.61 2.31 5.37
C ARG A 214 6.26 2.30 6.87
N ASP A 215 6.14 1.12 7.49
CA ASP A 215 5.63 0.98 8.87
C ASP A 215 4.34 1.79 9.16
N LYS A 216 3.47 1.88 8.14
CA LYS A 216 2.23 2.68 8.19
C LYS A 216 1.05 1.89 8.74
N GLN A 217 1.20 0.59 8.97
CA GLN A 217 0.20 -0.23 9.63
C GLN A 217 0.13 0.18 11.10
N ARG A 218 -0.92 0.90 11.48
CA ARG A 218 -1.13 1.31 12.88
C ARG A 218 -2.54 0.96 13.30
N CYS A 219 -2.68 0.44 14.51
CA CYS A 219 -3.99 0.31 15.12
C CYS A 219 -4.61 1.71 15.30
N ALA A 220 -5.81 1.91 14.76
CA ALA A 220 -6.60 3.11 14.98
C ALA A 220 -7.25 3.02 16.37
N VAL A 221 -6.48 3.30 17.41
CA VAL A 221 -6.93 3.21 18.81
C VAL A 221 -8.25 3.96 19.05
N PRO A 222 -8.47 5.19 18.53
CA PRO A 222 -9.75 5.87 18.72
C PRO A 222 -10.91 5.13 18.05
N ALA A 223 -10.74 4.67 16.80
CA ALA A 223 -11.76 3.90 16.09
C ALA A 223 -12.04 2.55 16.77
N SER A 224 -11.01 1.90 17.30
CA SER A 224 -11.12 0.62 18.02
C SER A 224 -11.92 0.78 19.32
N ARG A 225 -11.64 1.85 20.09
CA ARG A 225 -12.41 2.19 21.31
C ARG A 225 -13.86 2.52 20.99
N PHE A 226 -14.12 3.27 19.92
CA PHE A 226 -15.47 3.58 19.50
C PHE A 226 -16.23 2.31 19.06
N THR A 227 -15.58 1.44 18.29
CA THR A 227 -16.18 0.17 17.85
C THR A 227 -16.53 -0.73 19.03
N ARG A 228 -15.71 -0.74 20.08
CA ARG A 228 -16.04 -1.42 21.35
C ARG A 228 -17.37 -0.94 21.95
N THR A 229 -17.64 0.35 21.93
CA THR A 229 -18.93 0.87 22.42
C THR A 229 -20.11 0.46 21.54
N LEU A 230 -19.92 0.36 20.23
CA LEU A 230 -20.96 -0.14 19.31
C LEU A 230 -21.28 -1.61 19.58
N VAL A 231 -20.25 -2.45 19.77
CA VAL A 231 -20.42 -3.88 20.09
C VAL A 231 -21.18 -4.04 21.41
N GLN A 232 -20.83 -3.26 22.45
CA GLN A 232 -21.55 -3.26 23.72
C GLN A 232 -23.00 -2.78 23.58
N ALA A 233 -23.26 -1.77 22.74
CA ALA A 233 -24.61 -1.29 22.48
C ALA A 233 -25.49 -2.36 21.82
N CYS A 234 -24.89 -3.26 21.04
CA CYS A 234 -25.55 -4.44 20.49
C CYS A 234 -25.74 -5.58 21.51
N GLY A 235 -25.31 -5.41 22.77
CA GLY A 235 -25.38 -6.45 23.80
C GLY A 235 -24.34 -7.56 23.65
N LEU A 236 -23.31 -7.34 22.84
CA LEU A 236 -22.24 -8.31 22.56
C LEU A 236 -20.98 -7.99 23.36
N ASP A 237 -20.10 -8.98 23.53
CA ASP A 237 -18.83 -8.85 24.24
C ASP A 237 -17.69 -8.42 23.29
N PRO A 238 -17.08 -7.24 23.47
CA PRO A 238 -16.04 -6.72 22.57
C PRO A 238 -14.72 -7.49 22.55
N GLU A 239 -14.46 -8.35 23.55
CA GLU A 239 -13.24 -9.16 23.60
C GLU A 239 -13.35 -10.44 22.76
N THR A 240 -14.56 -10.85 22.40
CA THR A 240 -14.83 -12.11 21.71
C THR A 240 -15.58 -11.93 20.39
N THR A 241 -16.32 -10.84 20.24
CA THR A 241 -17.11 -10.55 19.04
C THR A 241 -16.21 -10.28 17.85
N THR A 242 -16.36 -11.10 16.82
CA THR A 242 -15.64 -10.96 15.55
C THR A 242 -16.31 -9.94 14.63
N LYS A 243 -15.56 -9.49 13.63
CA LYS A 243 -16.11 -8.69 12.54
C LYS A 243 -17.25 -9.41 11.82
N ILE A 244 -17.13 -10.73 11.64
CA ILE A 244 -18.15 -11.54 10.96
C ILE A 244 -19.45 -11.51 11.77
N ASP A 245 -19.37 -11.69 13.09
CA ASP A 245 -20.56 -11.62 13.98
C ASP A 245 -21.31 -10.28 13.83
N MET A 246 -20.56 -9.17 13.77
CA MET A 246 -21.14 -7.84 13.57
C MET A 246 -21.68 -7.61 12.15
N ASP A 247 -21.03 -8.18 11.13
CA ASP A 247 -21.50 -8.12 9.73
C ASP A 247 -22.78 -8.95 9.54
N GLU A 248 -22.90 -10.10 10.20
CA GLU A 248 -24.09 -10.96 10.18
C GLU A 248 -25.27 -10.38 10.98
N LEU A 249 -24.99 -9.78 12.14
CA LEU A 249 -26.00 -9.05 12.91
C LEU A 249 -26.53 -7.82 12.14
N ASP A 250 -25.69 -7.26 11.27
CA ASP A 250 -25.94 -6.06 10.45
C ASP A 250 -26.63 -4.88 11.21
N PRO A 251 -26.11 -4.49 12.40
CA PRO A 251 -26.75 -3.46 13.20
C PRO A 251 -26.66 -2.11 12.50
N LYS A 252 -27.77 -1.38 12.54
CA LYS A 252 -27.85 -0.01 12.01
C LYS A 252 -27.78 0.98 13.15
N PHE A 253 -27.09 2.10 12.91
CA PHE A 253 -26.91 3.14 13.90
C PHE A 253 -27.29 4.50 13.34
N MET A 254 -27.88 5.34 14.20
CA MET A 254 -28.25 6.72 13.89
C MET A 254 -27.37 7.72 14.64
N CYS A 255 -26.82 8.73 13.97
CA CYS A 255 -26.08 9.80 14.66
C CYS A 255 -27.05 10.77 15.34
N LEU A 256 -26.89 10.97 16.65
CA LEU A 256 -27.69 11.94 17.39
C LEU A 256 -27.11 13.36 17.37
N GLU A 257 -25.78 13.51 17.17
CA GLU A 257 -25.10 14.81 17.10
C GLU A 257 -25.28 15.53 15.75
N CYS A 258 -25.31 14.76 14.65
CA CYS A 258 -25.52 15.34 13.33
C CYS A 258 -26.92 15.96 13.25
N ALA A 259 -26.99 17.21 12.81
CA ALA A 259 -28.27 17.87 12.55
C ALA A 259 -29.09 17.06 11.53
N PRO A 260 -30.42 16.99 11.68
CA PRO A 260 -31.29 16.46 10.66
C PRO A 260 -31.07 17.20 9.33
N THR A 261 -31.32 16.51 8.22
CA THR A 261 -31.38 17.16 6.90
C THR A 261 -32.48 18.22 6.85
N ALA A 262 -32.50 19.07 5.83
CA ALA A 262 -33.51 20.13 5.66
C ALA A 262 -34.97 19.62 5.69
N GLY A 263 -35.21 18.32 5.44
CA GLY A 263 -36.52 17.67 5.56
C GLY A 263 -36.79 16.99 6.91
N GLY A 264 -35.97 17.22 7.94
CA GLY A 264 -36.09 16.58 9.26
C GLY A 264 -35.52 15.17 9.35
N TRP A 265 -34.93 14.62 8.29
CA TRP A 265 -34.47 13.22 8.28
C TRP A 265 -33.12 13.05 8.97
N ARG A 266 -32.98 11.99 9.78
CA ARG A 266 -31.70 11.58 10.37
C ARG A 266 -31.05 10.46 9.57
N ARG A 267 -29.72 10.50 9.49
CA ARG A 267 -28.93 9.51 8.75
C ARG A 267 -28.74 8.26 9.59
N VAL A 268 -29.16 7.12 9.04
CA VAL A 268 -28.88 5.78 9.57
C VAL A 268 -27.79 5.15 8.72
N MET A 269 -26.85 4.45 9.35
CA MET A 269 -25.71 3.83 8.67
C MET A 269 -25.45 2.43 9.24
N ALA A 270 -24.97 1.53 8.39
CA ALA A 270 -24.41 0.25 8.83
C ALA A 270 -23.16 0.49 9.69
N TRP A 271 -22.93 -0.38 10.66
CA TRP A 271 -21.86 -0.25 11.67
C TRP A 271 -20.47 0.08 11.09
N ASN A 272 -20.06 -0.59 10.01
CA ASN A 272 -18.77 -0.35 9.34
C ASN A 272 -18.61 1.11 8.85
N ASN A 273 -19.70 1.75 8.39
CA ASN A 273 -19.68 3.13 7.92
C ASN A 273 -19.64 4.13 9.09
N VAL A 274 -20.22 3.76 10.24
CA VAL A 274 -20.21 4.57 11.46
C VAL A 274 -18.78 4.71 11.97
N VAL A 275 -18.00 3.62 11.98
CA VAL A 275 -16.60 3.61 12.44
C VAL A 275 -15.74 4.58 11.61
N CYS A 276 -15.86 4.56 10.28
CA CYS A 276 -15.17 5.52 9.40
C CYS A 276 -15.59 6.98 9.69
N ARG A 277 -16.89 7.22 9.91
CA ARG A 277 -17.45 8.58 10.06
C ARG A 277 -17.21 9.17 11.46
N CYS A 278 -17.08 8.34 12.48
CA CYS A 278 -16.84 8.78 13.86
C CYS A 278 -15.55 9.59 13.98
N LEU A 279 -14.51 9.27 13.20
CA LEU A 279 -13.24 10.01 13.19
C LEU A 279 -13.35 11.49 12.80
N PHE A 280 -14.47 11.90 12.20
CA PHE A 280 -14.74 13.29 11.80
C PHE A 280 -15.57 14.08 12.83
N HIS A 281 -15.96 13.47 13.96
CA HIS A 281 -16.66 14.16 15.05
C HIS A 281 -15.64 14.65 16.09
N LEU A 282 -15.80 15.89 16.54
CA LEU A 282 -14.94 16.55 17.53
C LEU A 282 -15.00 15.87 18.92
N ASN A 283 -16.02 15.06 19.18
CA ASN A 283 -16.29 14.44 20.48
C ASN A 283 -16.43 12.90 20.38
N MET A 284 -15.30 12.21 20.17
CA MET A 284 -15.20 10.74 20.02
C MET A 284 -15.63 9.92 21.26
N LEU A 285 -16.01 10.54 22.37
CA LEU A 285 -16.12 9.91 23.71
C LEU A 285 -17.54 9.71 24.24
N LEU A 286 -18.59 10.19 23.57
CA LEU A 286 -19.95 10.11 24.13
C LEU A 286 -20.67 8.83 23.70
N MET A 287 -20.80 7.89 24.65
CA MET A 287 -21.59 6.64 24.59
C MET A 287 -23.06 6.82 24.14
N LEU A 288 -23.56 8.06 24.09
CA LEU A 288 -24.97 8.40 23.90
C LEU A 288 -25.31 8.86 22.48
N THR A 289 -24.42 8.72 21.51
CA THR A 289 -24.58 9.36 20.19
C THR A 289 -25.10 8.44 19.09
N TRP A 290 -25.21 7.13 19.35
CA TRP A 290 -25.65 6.15 18.36
C TRP A 290 -26.59 5.12 18.98
N CYS A 291 -27.83 5.05 18.49
CA CYS A 291 -28.83 4.07 18.91
C CYS A 291 -28.82 2.87 17.95
N PRO A 292 -28.62 1.63 18.44
CA PRO A 292 -28.71 0.43 17.61
C PRO A 292 -30.16 0.15 17.23
N LEU A 293 -30.39 -0.07 15.95
CA LEU A 293 -31.69 -0.48 15.40
C LEU A 293 -31.56 -1.94 14.99
N LEU A 294 -31.98 -2.84 15.89
CA LEU A 294 -32.02 -4.27 15.66
C LEU A 294 -33.42 -4.65 15.13
N GLY A 295 -33.51 -4.98 13.84
CA GLY A 295 -34.75 -5.42 13.18
C GLY A 295 -35.73 -4.29 12.78
N GLU A 296 -36.82 -4.65 12.10
CA GLU A 296 -37.83 -3.71 11.58
C GLU A 296 -38.62 -2.98 12.69
N SER A 297 -38.83 -3.62 13.84
CA SER A 297 -39.60 -3.07 14.97
C SER A 297 -38.91 -1.91 15.70
N SER A 298 -37.58 -1.90 15.73
CA SER A 298 -36.80 -0.80 16.34
C SER A 298 -36.68 0.41 15.40
N LEU A 299 -36.79 0.22 14.08
CA LEU A 299 -36.90 1.31 13.10
C LEU A 299 -38.23 2.07 13.24
N GLU A 300 -39.35 1.36 13.43
CA GLU A 300 -40.65 2.00 13.72
C GLU A 300 -40.63 2.75 15.06
N HIS A 301 -39.92 2.20 16.06
CA HIS A 301 -39.75 2.85 17.36
C HIS A 301 -38.89 4.12 17.26
N ALA A 302 -37.81 4.09 16.48
CA ALA A 302 -36.98 5.27 16.20
C ALA A 302 -37.72 6.32 15.37
N GLN A 303 -38.57 5.92 14.40
CA GLN A 303 -39.44 6.83 13.66
C GLN A 303 -40.50 7.49 14.55
N LYS A 304 -40.99 6.80 15.59
CA LYS A 304 -41.99 7.33 16.54
C LYS A 304 -41.39 8.24 17.61
N HIS A 305 -40.16 7.97 18.06
CA HIS A 305 -39.55 8.65 19.22
C HIS A 305 -38.42 9.63 18.89
N CYS A 306 -37.83 9.57 17.70
CA CYS A 306 -36.89 10.59 17.24
C CYS A 306 -37.64 11.55 16.31
N HIS A 307 -37.69 12.84 16.65
CA HIS A 307 -38.29 13.89 15.82
C HIS A 307 -37.57 14.01 14.47
N GLY A 308 -37.99 13.19 13.50
CA GLY A 308 -37.39 13.12 12.17
C GLY A 308 -37.54 11.76 11.53
N ALA A 309 -38.17 11.72 10.36
CA ALA A 309 -38.37 10.47 9.64
C ALA A 309 -37.02 9.84 9.17
N VAL A 310 -36.97 8.52 9.02
CA VAL A 310 -35.72 7.76 8.79
C VAL A 310 -35.56 7.42 7.30
N ARG A 311 -34.39 7.70 6.71
CA ARG A 311 -34.08 7.36 5.31
C ARG A 311 -32.81 6.52 5.22
N TRP A 312 -32.91 5.40 4.49
CA TRP A 312 -31.80 4.51 4.17
C TRP A 312 -30.81 5.17 3.20
N LEU A 313 -29.51 5.02 3.48
CA LEU A 313 -28.39 5.27 2.58
C LEU A 313 -27.52 4.01 2.50
#